data_AF-A0A4P6D7M0-F1
#
_entry.id   AF-A0A4P6D7M0-F1
#
_cell.length_a   1.000
_cell.length_b   1.000
_cell.length_c   1.000
_cell.angle_alpha   90.00
_cell.angle_beta   90.00
_cell.angle_gamma   90.00
#
_symmetry.space_group_name_H-M   'P 1'
#
loop_
_entity.id
_entity.type
_entity.pdbx_description
1 polymer ?
#
loop_
_entity_poly.entity_id
_entity_poly.type
_entity_poly.pdbx_seq_one_letter_code
_entity_poly.pdbx_strand_id
1 'polypeptide(L)' 'MGGDWVQNLSLQTIKEDMIRKFKKEKTKLSPQAAKYLHMALNVALSEVIMRAGHQAYAEGTAVVTVDILQKVLPQLLLDF' A
#
# COMPACT_ATOMS: atom_id res chain seq x y z
N MET A 1 -8.55 -20.86 -6.91
CA MET A 1 -7.09 -20.66 -6.99
C MET A 1 -6.78 -19.26 -6.46
N GLY A 2 -6.76 -19.09 -5.14
CA GLY A 2 -6.43 -17.81 -4.50
C GLY A 2 -4.96 -17.81 -4.20
N GLY A 3 -4.14 -17.25 -5.09
CA GLY A 3 -2.71 -17.22 -4.86
C GLY A 3 -2.34 -16.07 -3.93
N ASP A 4 -1.42 -16.42 -3.05
CA ASP A 4 -0.82 -15.62 -1.99
C ASP A 4 0.22 -14.64 -2.59
N TRP A 5 -0.14 -13.93 -3.67
CA TRP A 5 0.80 -13.08 -4.44
C TRP A 5 0.93 -11.66 -3.93
N VAL A 6 0.09 -11.23 -2.98
CA VAL A 6 0.33 -9.97 -2.28
C VAL A 6 1.36 -10.27 -1.21
N GLN A 7 2.63 -10.01 -1.51
CA GLN A 7 3.69 -9.95 -0.51
C GLN A 7 3.29 -8.88 0.51
N ASN A 8 2.69 -9.34 1.61
CA ASN A 8 2.25 -8.45 2.68
C ASN A 8 3.48 -7.83 3.34
N LEU A 9 3.45 -6.51 3.53
CA LEU A 9 4.47 -5.83 4.32
C LEU A 9 4.55 -6.46 5.71
N SER A 10 5.73 -6.78 6.21
CA SER A 10 5.81 -7.39 7.54
C SER A 10 5.29 -6.42 8.62
N LEU A 11 4.51 -6.93 9.57
CA LEU A 11 4.01 -6.14 10.70
C LEU A 11 5.15 -5.46 11.47
N GLN A 12 6.30 -6.13 11.59
CA GLN A 12 7.48 -5.58 12.24
C GLN A 12 8.03 -4.38 11.46
N THR A 13 8.17 -4.49 10.14
CA THR A 13 8.64 -3.39 9.28
C THR A 13 7.73 -2.18 9.39
N ILE A 14 6.41 -2.38 9.32
CA ILE A 14 5.44 -1.28 9.45
C ILE A 14 5.56 -0.60 10.81
N LYS A 15 5.65 -1.39 11.89
CA LYS A 15 5.79 -0.85 13.24
C LYS A 15 7.08 -0.03 13.38
N GLU A 16 8.20 -0.54 12.87
CA GLU A 16 9.50 0.15 12.94
C GLU A 16 9.51 1.44 12.11
N ASP A 17 9.00 1.42 10.87
CA ASP A 17 8.95 2.60 10.00
C ASP A 17 8.03 3.69 10.56
N MET A 18 6.85 3.31 11.07
CA MET A 18 5.90 4.26 11.65
C MET A 18 6.46 4.96 12.89
N ILE A 19 7.12 4.21 13.77
CA ILE A 19 7.74 4.80 14.98
C ILE A 19 8.82 5.81 14.59
N ARG A 20 9.63 5.53 13.55
CA ARG A 20 10.67 6.45 13.05
C ARG A 20 10.10 7.77 12.52
N LYS A 21 8.86 7.79 12.01
CA LYS A 21 8.20 9.00 11.50
C LYS A 21 7.52 9.84 12.59
N PHE A 22 7.40 9.33 13.82
CA PHE A 22 6.82 10.10 14.91
C PHE A 22 7.75 11.24 15.35
N LYS A 23 7.24 12.47 15.29
CA LYS A 23 8.01 13.68 15.68
C LYS A 23 8.28 13.80 17.18
N LYS A 24 7.52 13.09 18.02
CA LYS A 24 7.66 13.11 19.48
C LYS A 24 8.13 11.74 19.95
N GLU A 25 9.26 11.70 20.65
CA GLU A 25 9.88 10.45 21.15
C GLU A 25 8.98 9.63 22.08
N LYS A 26 8.02 10.28 22.75
CA LYS A 26 7.06 9.61 23.65
C LYS A 26 5.86 9.00 22.92
N THR A 27 5.67 9.27 21.62
CA THR A 27 4.58 8.66 20.86
C THR A 27 4.83 7.17 20.70
N LYS A 28 3.88 6.34 21.14
CA LYS A 28 3.97 4.89 21.05
C LYS A 28 2.86 4.34 20.16
N LEU A 29 3.17 3.27 19.44
CA LEU A 29 2.19 2.51 18.67
C LEU A 29 1.81 1.25 19.44
N SER A 30 0.53 1.12 19.80
CA SER A 30 0.03 -0.08 20.49
C SER A 30 0.08 -1.30 19.56
N PRO A 31 0.21 -2.52 20.08
CA PRO A 31 0.21 -3.73 19.25
C PRO A 31 -1.04 -3.87 18.38
N GLN A 32 -2.21 -3.47 18.89
CA GLN A 32 -3.46 -3.54 18.15
C GLN A 32 -3.52 -2.49 17.04
N ALA A 33 -3.10 -1.25 17.31
CA ALA A 33 -3.02 -0.20 16.30
C ALA A 33 -2.02 -0.57 15.20
N ALA A 34 -0.89 -1.21 15.55
CA ALA A 34 0.07 -1.70 14.56
C ALA A 34 -0.54 -2.74 13.62
N LYS A 35 -1.36 -3.67 14.13
CA LYS A 35 -2.09 -4.65 13.29
C LYS A 35 -3.06 -3.97 12.33
N TYR A 36 -3.84 -2.99 12.80
CA TYR A 36 -4.76 -2.26 11.93
C TYR A 36 -4.04 -1.45 10.86
N LEU A 37 -2.93 -0.78 11.20
CA LEU A 37 -2.10 -0.09 10.21
C LEU A 37 -1.51 -1.06 9.19
N HIS A 38 -1.07 -2.23 9.64
CA HIS A 38 -0.61 -3.29 8.74
C HIS A 38 -1.70 -3.72 7.75
N MET A 39 -2.93 -3.93 8.22
CA MET A 39 -4.05 -4.24 7.31
C MET A 39 -4.32 -3.10 6.34
N ALA A 40 -4.40 -1.85 6.82
CA ALA A 40 -4.69 -0.68 5.99
C ALA A 40 -3.65 -0.47 4.89
N LEU A 41 -2.36 -0.63 5.22
CA LEU A 41 -1.27 -0.50 4.24
C LEU A 41 -1.30 -1.61 3.18
N ASN A 42 -1.60 -2.85 3.57
CA ASN A 42 -1.74 -3.93 2.60
C ASN A 42 -2.97 -3.75 1.68
N VAL A 43 -4.06 -3.16 2.20
CA VAL A 43 -5.21 -2.76 1.36
C VAL A 43 -4.80 -1.67 0.36
N ALA A 44 -4.10 -0.63 0.82
CA ALA A 44 -3.61 0.43 -0.07
C ALA A 44 -2.69 -0.10 -1.18
N LEU A 45 -1.78 -1.03 -0.85
CA LEU A 45 -0.91 -1.67 -1.84
C LEU A 45 -1.71 -2.51 -2.85
N SER A 46 -2.69 -3.27 -2.37
CA SER A 46 -3.55 -4.08 -3.26
C SER A 46 -4.37 -3.19 -4.19
N GLU A 47 -4.91 -2.08 -3.69
CA GLU A 47 -5.62 -1.08 -4.49
C GLU A 47 -4.74 -0.48 -5.59
N VAL A 48 -3.49 -0.12 -5.27
CA VAL A 48 -2.52 0.35 -6.28
C VAL A 48 -2.33 -0.68 -7.39
N ILE A 49 -2.07 -1.93 -7.02
CA ILE A 49 -1.79 -3.00 -7.99
C ILE A 49 -3.00 -3.23 -8.89
N MET A 50 -4.21 -3.31 -8.32
CA MET A 50 -5.44 -3.53 -9.07
C MET A 50 -5.75 -2.36 -10.01
N ARG A 51 -5.66 -1.12 -9.53
CA ARG A 51 -5.90 0.08 -10.35
C ARG A 51 -4.90 0.21 -11.48
N ALA A 52 -3.61 -0.01 -11.19
CA ALA A 52 -2.56 0.03 -12.20
C ALA A 52 -2.73 -1.08 -13.25
N GLY A 53 -3.13 -2.29 -12.82
CA GLY A 53 -3.45 -3.40 -13.73
C GLY A 53 -4.66 -3.09 -14.62
N HIS A 54 -5.73 -2.53 -14.07
CA HIS A 54 -6.89 -2.09 -14.84
C HIS A 54 -6.54 -0.97 -15.84
N GLN A 55 -5.71 -0.01 -15.42
CA GLN A 55 -5.25 1.07 -16.30
C GLN A 55 -4.37 0.54 -17.44
N ALA A 56 -3.46 -0.40 -17.15
CA ALA A 56 -2.66 -1.09 -18.17
C ALA A 56 -3.54 -1.82 -19.19
N TYR A 57 -4.53 -2.56 -18.70
CA TYR A 57 -5.51 -3.25 -19.54
C TYR A 57 -6.32 -2.27 -20.42
N ALA A 58 -6.78 -1.16 -19.85
CA ALA A 58 -7.51 -0.12 -20.58
C ALA A 58 -6.66 0.54 -21.69
N GLU A 59 -5.34 0.58 -21.51
CA GLU A 59 -4.38 1.08 -22.50
C GLU A 59 -3.85 0.00 -23.45
N GLY A 60 -4.34 -1.24 -23.35
CA GLY A 60 -3.97 -2.35 -24.23
C GLY A 60 -2.55 -2.89 -24.00
N THR A 61 -1.96 -2.67 -22.83
CA THR A 61 -0.64 -3.19 -22.46
C THR A 61 -0.72 -4.24 -21.37
N ALA A 62 0.14 -5.27 -21.48
CA ALA A 62 0.29 -6.31 -20.47
C ALA A 62 1.28 -5.93 -19.35
N VAL A 63 1.92 -4.76 -19.44
CA VAL A 63 2.96 -4.32 -18.51
C VAL A 63 2.54 -3.03 -17.83
N VAL A 64 2.54 -3.03 -16.50
CA VAL A 64 2.39 -1.82 -15.69
C VAL A 64 3.69 -1.02 -15.74
N THR A 65 3.64 0.14 -16.37
CA THR A 65 4.77 1.09 -16.46
C THR A 65 4.65 2.19 -15.41
N VAL A 66 5.69 3.02 -15.31
CA VAL A 66 5.66 4.22 -14.45
C VAL A 66 4.57 5.20 -14.89
N ASP A 67 4.35 5.36 -16.20
CA ASP A 67 3.31 6.25 -16.72
C ASP A 67 1.90 5.81 -16.31
N ILE A 68 1.66 4.49 -16.27
CA ILE A 68 0.41 3.92 -15.77
C ILE A 68 0.23 4.21 -14.28
N LEU A 69 1.29 4.02 -13.48
CA LEU A 69 1.27 4.34 -12.05
C LEU A 69 0.96 5.83 -11.82
N GLN A 70 1.58 6.72 -12.57
CA GLN A 70 1.35 8.17 -12.46
C GLN A 70 -0.10 8.57 -12.74
N LYS A 71 -0.82 7.83 -13.59
CA LYS A 71 -2.24 8.08 -13.88
C LYS A 71 -3.16 7.68 -12.72
N VAL A 72 -2.84 6.62 -11.99
CA VAL A 72 -3.69 6.10 -10.91
C VAL A 72 -3.36 6.71 -9.54
N LEU A 73 -2.12 7.21 -9.36
CA LEU A 73 -1.65 7.78 -8.10
C LEU A 73 -2.51 8.94 -7.56
N PRO A 74 -2.96 9.93 -8.36
CA PRO A 74 -3.72 11.06 -7.83
C PRO A 74 -4.99 10.64 -7.11
N GLN A 75 -5.81 9.77 -7.73
CA GLN A 75 -7.05 9.32 -7.10
C GLN A 75 -6.78 8.39 -5.92
N LEU A 76 -5.75 7.53 -6.02
CA LEU A 76 -5.35 6.70 -4.89
C LEU A 76 -5.01 7.56 -3.66
N LEU A 77 -4.23 8.63 -3.83
CA LEU A 77 -3.86 9.53 -2.73
C LEU A 77 -5.05 10.33 -2.16
N LEU A 78 -6.15 10.47 -2.89
CA LEU A 78 -7.38 11.09 -2.39
C LEU A 78 -8.25 10.11 -1.60
N ASP A 79 -8.16 8.83 -1.90
CA ASP A 79 -8.96 7.78 -1.24
C ASP A 79 -8.38 7.37 0.13
N PHE A 80 -7.13 7.73 0.43
CA PHE A 80 -6.41 7.41 1.68
C PHE A 80 -5.92 8.67 2.40
#